data_AF-A0A2A2LVY6-F1
#
_entry.id   AF-A0A2A2LVY6-F1
#
_cell.length_a   1.000
_cell.length_b   1.000
_cell.length_c   1.000
_cell.angle_alpha   90.00
_cell.angle_beta   90.00
_cell.angle_gamma   90.00
#
_symmetry.space_group_name_H-M   'P 1'
#
loop_
_entity.id
_entity.type
_entity.pdbx_description
1 polymer ?
#
loop_
_entity_poly.entity_id
_entity_poly.type
_entity_poly.pdbx_seq_one_letter_code
_entity_poly.pdbx_strand_id
1 'polypeptide(L)'
;MKPLRIVLHWLSISFVIFIVSADNPCDSEEGRLSCGQCIKQNPNCAWCSDPHSTVGSRCQQRSFFTDATCNANYIYAPVTEMKISPQTLPIESRQGDKIIQLEPQQVVLRMKAGETLTVPFKYLHKSMPGRPPLTDFQIQTSAWEKTGAQLEFMINCNGAEIKGNKCSGISEGQVIEWKIKVTLNQCMNSGDIAISIGVIGYQSVSAIFITPLCGCDCEKLQRQEKNSVLCHQHGNLICGQCVCDATRGGSKCECPLASYGVKTAAELEDKCREQPGAQVCNGKGVCRCGQCECDRKIATVGGKFCQCDHDSCPRGANGKLCSGNGVCDCGTCKCEDGYSKEDCSCKSDDAQCIESGQKKPTPAEEKTTEVPQTTTRAETTAQVTETEQPATEEAKESEQETETTQPAAESVTETSQATEMDDGDSENPPTHEPGNLTEEVTQTEQPSEGEEEKEQSSTESTATEEGEAASSAEPGAQTTAASYNSIPVISLINSIIAISLYRFIIN
;
A
#
# COMPACT_ATOMS: atom_id res chain seq x y z
N MET A 1 43.41 -10.10 -57.38
CA MET A 1 44.18 -10.44 -56.15
C MET A 1 43.67 -9.58 -55.00
N LYS A 2 43.82 -10.02 -53.73
CA LYS A 2 43.45 -9.27 -52.51
C LYS A 2 44.47 -8.13 -52.22
N PRO A 3 44.33 -7.22 -51.22
CA PRO A 3 43.34 -7.07 -50.13
C PRO A 3 42.62 -5.69 -50.20
N LEU A 4 42.14 -4.94 -49.17
CA LEU A 4 42.20 -5.03 -47.70
C LEU A 4 41.02 -4.33 -46.96
N ARG A 5 40.56 -4.97 -45.89
CA ARG A 5 39.79 -4.53 -44.69
C ARG A 5 39.40 -3.04 -44.52
N ILE A 6 38.09 -2.77 -44.59
CA ILE A 6 37.32 -1.85 -43.70
C ILE A 6 36.04 -2.61 -43.28
N VAL A 7 35.27 -2.11 -42.30
CA VAL A 7 34.01 -2.69 -41.76
C VAL A 7 34.21 -3.87 -40.78
N LEU A 8 34.87 -3.57 -39.66
CA LEU A 8 34.56 -4.12 -38.33
C LEU A 8 34.58 -2.93 -37.35
N HIS A 9 33.67 -2.90 -36.35
CA HIS A 9 33.56 -1.96 -35.19
C HIS A 9 32.19 -1.27 -34.93
N TRP A 10 31.11 -1.59 -35.66
CA TRP A 10 29.76 -1.04 -35.36
C TRP A 10 28.68 -2.11 -35.08
N LEU A 11 29.08 -3.29 -34.58
CA LEU A 11 28.18 -4.36 -34.09
C LEU A 11 28.63 -4.94 -32.74
N SER A 12 29.00 -4.05 -31.82
CA SER A 12 29.04 -4.34 -30.38
C SER A 12 27.95 -3.52 -29.68
N ILE A 13 26.69 -3.70 -30.12
CA ILE A 13 25.53 -3.17 -29.42
C ILE A 13 25.47 -3.88 -28.07
N SER A 14 25.60 -3.14 -26.98
CA SER A 14 25.50 -3.68 -25.62
C SER A 14 24.09 -4.24 -25.41
N PHE A 15 23.94 -5.55 -25.57
CA PHE A 15 22.77 -6.28 -25.10
C PHE A 15 22.85 -6.36 -23.57
N VAL A 16 22.59 -5.22 -22.92
CA VAL A 16 22.43 -5.14 -21.47
C VAL A 16 21.20 -5.97 -21.15
N ILE A 17 21.44 -7.18 -20.64
CA ILE A 17 20.39 -7.98 -20.02
C ILE A 17 20.00 -7.22 -18.76
N PHE A 18 19.01 -6.34 -18.87
CA PHE A 18 18.24 -5.89 -17.73
C PHE A 18 17.61 -7.13 -17.12
N ILE A 19 18.24 -7.64 -16.07
CA ILE A 19 17.59 -8.52 -15.11
C ILE A 19 16.50 -7.65 -14.51
N VAL A 20 15.29 -7.77 -15.05
CA VAL A 20 14.09 -7.25 -14.41
C VAL A 20 13.93 -8.08 -13.15
N SER A 21 14.44 -7.54 -12.04
CA SER A 21 14.00 -7.92 -10.71
C SER A 21 12.48 -8.02 -10.72
N ALA A 22 11.94 -9.10 -10.18
CA ALA A 22 10.50 -9.21 -9.98
C ALA A 22 10.12 -8.31 -8.79
N ASP A 23 10.17 -7.00 -9.03
CA ASP A 23 9.90 -5.97 -8.03
C ASP A 23 8.52 -6.23 -7.44
N ASN A 24 8.44 -6.27 -6.10
CA ASN A 24 7.21 -6.58 -5.39
C ASN A 24 6.16 -5.52 -5.74
N PRO A 25 5.08 -5.85 -6.48
CA PRO A 25 4.16 -4.87 -7.03
C PRO A 25 3.27 -4.23 -5.96
N CYS A 26 3.50 -4.54 -4.68
CA CYS A 26 2.85 -3.94 -3.52
C CYS A 26 3.74 -2.94 -2.78
N ASP A 27 5.06 -2.91 -3.03
CA ASP A 27 6.02 -2.17 -2.20
C ASP A 27 6.48 -0.84 -2.81
N SER A 28 5.61 -0.23 -3.63
CA SER A 28 5.76 1.14 -4.15
C SER A 28 5.66 2.19 -3.04
N GLU A 29 6.17 3.39 -3.31
CA GLU A 29 6.08 4.51 -2.35
C GLU A 29 4.62 4.88 -2.09
N GLU A 30 3.80 4.99 -3.13
CA GLU A 30 2.37 5.25 -3.03
C GLU A 30 1.62 4.14 -2.29
N GLY A 31 1.99 2.88 -2.52
CA GLY A 31 1.40 1.71 -1.86
C GLY A 31 1.61 1.69 -0.35
N ARG A 32 2.69 2.29 0.15
CA ARG A 32 3.01 2.39 1.58
C ARG A 32 2.25 3.51 2.31
N LEU A 33 1.70 4.50 1.58
CA LEU A 33 1.03 5.68 2.17
C LEU A 33 -0.30 5.39 2.84
N SER A 34 -1.07 4.42 2.33
CA SER A 34 -2.37 4.04 2.93
C SER A 34 -2.83 2.66 2.48
N CYS A 35 -3.73 2.06 3.25
CA CYS A 35 -4.35 0.78 2.92
C CYS A 35 -5.08 0.81 1.56
N GLY A 36 -5.82 1.87 1.28
CA GLY A 36 -6.51 2.06 0.01
C GLY A 36 -5.59 2.31 -1.17
N GLN A 37 -4.41 2.90 -0.97
CA GLN A 37 -3.40 2.98 -2.03
C GLN A 37 -2.71 1.63 -2.24
N CYS A 38 -2.41 0.87 -1.17
CA CYS A 38 -1.87 -0.48 -1.23
C CYS A 38 -2.73 -1.43 -2.10
N ILE A 39 -4.03 -1.47 -1.84
CA ILE A 39 -4.96 -2.38 -2.54
C ILE A 39 -5.12 -2.03 -4.04
N LYS A 40 -4.80 -0.79 -4.45
CA LYS A 40 -4.79 -0.38 -5.87
C LYS A 40 -3.53 -0.80 -6.64
N GLN A 41 -2.41 -1.11 -5.97
CA GLN A 41 -1.15 -1.39 -6.67
C GLN A 41 -1.21 -2.71 -7.46
N ASN A 42 -1.77 -3.77 -6.86
CA ASN A 42 -1.96 -5.06 -7.52
C ASN A 42 -3.12 -5.86 -6.89
N PRO A 43 -3.84 -6.68 -7.68
CA PRO A 43 -4.81 -7.65 -7.16
C PRO A 43 -4.30 -8.57 -6.04
N ASN A 44 -2.99 -8.87 -5.98
CA ASN A 44 -2.40 -9.72 -4.95
C ASN A 44 -2.00 -8.98 -3.66
N CYS A 45 -2.09 -7.65 -3.63
CA CYS A 45 -1.72 -6.87 -2.45
C CYS A 45 -2.73 -6.96 -1.31
N ALA A 46 -2.18 -6.90 -0.11
CA ALA A 46 -2.87 -6.95 1.17
C ALA A 46 -2.20 -5.98 2.15
N TRP A 47 -2.98 -5.47 3.10
CA TRP A 47 -2.53 -4.51 4.10
C TRP A 47 -2.57 -5.09 5.51
N CYS A 48 -1.50 -4.92 6.28
CA CYS A 48 -1.50 -5.21 7.71
C CYS A 48 -2.04 -4.01 8.51
N SER A 49 -3.22 -4.17 9.12
CA SER A 49 -3.86 -3.12 9.93
C SER A 49 -3.57 -3.17 11.44
N ASP A 50 -2.71 -4.10 11.89
CA ASP A 50 -2.32 -4.27 13.29
C ASP A 50 -1.40 -3.12 13.77
N PRO A 51 -1.79 -2.29 14.76
CA PRO A 51 -0.99 -1.16 15.23
C PRO A 51 0.28 -1.56 15.99
N HIS A 52 0.43 -2.83 16.38
CA HIS A 52 1.61 -3.39 17.05
C HIS A 52 2.56 -4.14 16.11
N SER A 53 2.15 -4.36 14.85
CA SER A 53 2.93 -5.09 13.85
C SER A 53 4.33 -4.50 13.63
N THR A 54 5.31 -5.39 13.49
CA THR A 54 6.72 -5.06 13.24
C THR A 54 7.13 -5.20 11.76
N VAL A 55 6.18 -5.22 10.82
CA VAL A 55 6.48 -5.26 9.39
C VAL A 55 7.17 -3.97 8.92
N GLY A 56 8.22 -4.10 8.12
CA GLY A 56 8.90 -2.94 7.51
C GLY A 56 8.05 -2.19 6.49
N SER A 57 7.10 -2.89 5.85
CA SER A 57 6.08 -2.31 4.97
C SER A 57 4.74 -2.94 5.30
N ARG A 58 3.71 -2.11 5.52
CA ARG A 58 2.33 -2.57 5.75
C ARG A 58 1.63 -3.06 4.49
N CYS A 59 2.13 -2.67 3.31
CA CYS A 59 1.66 -3.20 2.04
C CYS A 59 2.60 -4.30 1.54
N GLN A 60 2.07 -5.51 1.39
CA GLN A 60 2.79 -6.67 0.84
C GLN A 60 1.80 -7.56 0.08
N GLN A 61 2.31 -8.49 -0.73
CA GLN A 61 1.50 -9.61 -1.21
C GLN A 61 1.07 -10.48 -0.01
N ARG A 62 -0.18 -10.97 0.02
CA ARG A 62 -0.77 -11.68 1.19
C ARG A 62 0.11 -12.81 1.75
N SER A 63 0.87 -13.51 0.90
CA SER A 63 1.75 -14.62 1.26
C SER A 63 3.01 -14.25 2.07
N PHE A 64 3.34 -12.96 2.21
CA PHE A 64 4.47 -12.49 3.03
C PHE A 64 4.08 -12.25 4.50
N PHE A 65 2.79 -12.23 4.81
CA PHE A 65 2.32 -12.12 6.19
C PHE A 65 2.24 -13.50 6.85
N THR A 66 2.66 -13.54 8.12
CA THR A 66 2.56 -14.70 9.03
C THR A 66 1.99 -14.19 10.34
N ASP A 67 1.41 -15.04 11.19
CA ASP A 67 0.85 -14.55 12.47
C ASP A 67 1.90 -13.94 13.43
N ALA A 68 3.20 -14.19 13.19
CA ALA A 68 4.31 -13.54 13.89
C ALA A 68 4.68 -12.14 13.36
N THR A 69 4.22 -11.77 12.16
CA THR A 69 4.45 -10.45 11.54
C THR A 69 3.17 -9.61 11.43
N CYS A 70 2.04 -10.23 11.12
CA CYS A 70 0.71 -9.63 11.20
C CYS A 70 -0.33 -10.73 11.44
N ASN A 71 -1.04 -10.71 12.57
CA ASN A 71 -2.08 -11.70 12.86
C ASN A 71 -3.18 -11.68 11.78
N ALA A 72 -3.64 -12.87 11.37
CA ALA A 72 -4.56 -13.05 10.24
C ALA A 72 -5.83 -12.16 10.27
N ASN A 73 -6.34 -11.82 11.47
CA ASN A 73 -7.53 -10.98 11.63
C ASN A 73 -7.31 -9.50 11.23
N TYR A 74 -6.06 -9.03 11.21
CA TYR A 74 -5.70 -7.66 10.83
C TYR A 74 -5.25 -7.54 9.36
N ILE A 75 -5.13 -8.65 8.63
CA ILE A 75 -4.70 -8.65 7.22
C ILE A 75 -5.90 -8.34 6.31
N TYR A 76 -6.05 -7.07 5.92
CA TYR A 76 -7.03 -6.66 4.92
C TYR A 76 -6.55 -7.07 3.53
N ALA A 77 -7.10 -8.17 3.01
CA ALA A 77 -6.84 -8.69 1.67
C ALA A 77 -8.18 -8.92 0.94
N PRO A 78 -8.81 -7.87 0.37
CA PRO A 78 -10.03 -8.03 -0.38
C PRO A 78 -9.76 -8.84 -1.64
N VAL A 79 -10.71 -9.70 -2.01
CA VAL A 79 -10.68 -10.56 -3.20
C VAL A 79 -11.84 -10.21 -4.12
N THR A 80 -11.65 -10.39 -5.42
CA THR A 80 -12.75 -10.25 -6.39
C THR A 80 -13.71 -11.43 -6.29
N GLU A 81 -15.01 -11.16 -6.10
CA GLU A 81 -16.05 -12.19 -5.93
C GLU A 81 -17.35 -11.86 -6.69
N MET A 82 -18.09 -12.91 -7.05
CA MET A 82 -19.42 -12.84 -7.66
C MET A 82 -20.46 -13.46 -6.74
N LYS A 83 -21.58 -12.75 -6.53
CA LYS A 83 -22.75 -13.24 -5.80
C LYS A 83 -24.00 -13.02 -6.64
N ILE A 84 -24.54 -14.10 -7.20
CA ILE A 84 -25.86 -14.11 -7.81
C ILE A 84 -26.90 -14.00 -6.69
N SER A 85 -27.95 -13.21 -6.89
CA SER A 85 -28.99 -12.99 -5.88
C SER A 85 -29.73 -14.30 -5.53
N PRO A 86 -29.92 -14.64 -4.25
CA PRO A 86 -30.67 -15.83 -3.85
C PRO A 86 -32.17 -15.72 -4.14
N GLN A 87 -32.68 -14.52 -4.46
CA GLN A 87 -34.03 -14.31 -4.99
C GLN A 87 -34.13 -14.56 -6.51
N THR A 88 -33.07 -15.09 -7.15
CA THR A 88 -33.10 -15.41 -8.59
C THR A 88 -34.11 -16.52 -8.87
N LEU A 89 -35.09 -16.20 -9.72
CA LEU A 89 -36.04 -17.16 -10.27
C LEU A 89 -35.43 -17.84 -11.50
N PRO A 90 -35.49 -19.19 -11.61
CA PRO A 90 -35.07 -19.89 -12.82
C PRO A 90 -35.89 -19.47 -14.06
N ILE A 91 -35.34 -19.64 -15.25
CA ILE A 91 -36.12 -19.58 -16.50
C ILE A 91 -37.34 -20.53 -16.47
N GLU A 92 -38.34 -20.25 -17.30
CA GLU A 92 -39.66 -20.93 -17.34
C GLU A 92 -40.57 -20.75 -16.11
N SER A 93 -40.02 -20.32 -14.96
CA SER A 93 -40.80 -19.97 -13.77
C SER A 93 -41.87 -18.91 -14.06
N ARG A 94 -42.97 -18.93 -13.31
CA ARG A 94 -44.03 -17.91 -13.40
C ARG A 94 -44.01 -16.98 -12.19
N GLN A 95 -44.13 -15.68 -12.46
CA GLN A 95 -44.36 -14.64 -11.46
C GLN A 95 -45.66 -13.91 -11.82
N GLY A 96 -46.77 -14.40 -11.28
CA GLY A 96 -48.11 -14.11 -11.82
C GLY A 96 -48.24 -14.61 -13.26
N ASP A 97 -48.82 -13.78 -14.13
CA ASP A 97 -48.98 -14.11 -15.56
C ASP A 97 -47.67 -14.05 -16.37
N LYS A 98 -46.61 -13.45 -15.83
CA LYS A 98 -45.32 -13.31 -16.54
C LYS A 98 -44.47 -14.56 -16.39
N ILE A 99 -43.98 -15.08 -17.51
CA ILE A 99 -42.93 -16.10 -17.55
C ILE A 99 -41.57 -15.41 -17.39
N ILE A 100 -40.71 -15.97 -16.55
CA ILE A 100 -39.32 -15.57 -16.39
C ILE A 100 -38.53 -16.05 -17.62
N GLN A 101 -38.05 -15.10 -18.42
CA GLN A 101 -37.27 -15.39 -19.62
C GLN A 101 -35.78 -15.11 -19.43
N LEU A 102 -35.36 -14.28 -18.47
CA LEU A 102 -33.96 -13.90 -18.26
C LEU A 102 -33.51 -14.30 -16.85
N GLU A 103 -32.38 -14.99 -16.77
CA GLU A 103 -31.74 -15.51 -15.56
C GLU A 103 -30.23 -15.19 -15.59
N PRO A 104 -29.59 -14.78 -14.48
CA PRO A 104 -30.21 -14.32 -13.22
C PRO A 104 -30.88 -12.94 -13.36
N GLN A 105 -31.64 -12.50 -12.35
CA GLN A 105 -32.24 -11.15 -12.33
C GLN A 105 -31.44 -10.13 -11.49
N GLN A 106 -30.49 -10.57 -10.66
CA GLN A 106 -29.56 -9.68 -9.97
C GLN A 106 -28.23 -10.37 -9.70
N VAL A 107 -27.13 -9.66 -9.94
CA VAL A 107 -25.76 -10.09 -9.66
C VAL A 107 -25.03 -8.95 -8.94
N VAL A 108 -24.29 -9.28 -7.89
CA VAL A 108 -23.37 -8.38 -7.19
C VAL A 108 -21.95 -8.85 -7.45
N LEU A 109 -21.12 -7.99 -8.02
CA LEU A 109 -19.70 -8.18 -8.23
C LEU A 109 -18.96 -7.27 -7.26
N ARG A 110 -18.06 -7.81 -6.44
CA ARG A 110 -17.08 -7.00 -5.71
C ARG A 110 -15.75 -7.20 -6.43
N MET A 111 -15.15 -6.14 -6.95
CA MET A 111 -14.03 -6.25 -7.91
C MET A 111 -12.87 -5.33 -7.56
N LYS A 112 -11.64 -5.85 -7.63
CA LYS A 112 -10.41 -5.04 -7.63
C LYS A 112 -10.15 -4.47 -9.02
N ALA A 113 -9.44 -3.35 -9.09
CA ALA A 113 -8.98 -2.82 -10.38
C ALA A 113 -8.00 -3.81 -11.06
N GLY A 114 -8.09 -3.93 -12.38
CA GLY A 114 -7.35 -4.89 -13.20
C GLY A 114 -7.95 -6.31 -13.26
N GLU A 115 -8.91 -6.65 -12.39
CA GLU A 115 -9.51 -7.99 -12.37
C GLU A 115 -10.75 -8.12 -13.27
N THR A 116 -11.07 -9.37 -13.62
CA THR A 116 -12.12 -9.75 -14.57
C THR A 116 -12.97 -10.90 -14.03
N LEU A 117 -14.29 -10.79 -14.16
CA LEU A 117 -15.26 -11.85 -13.84
C LEU A 117 -16.16 -12.14 -15.05
N THR A 118 -16.60 -13.39 -15.20
CA THR A 118 -17.48 -13.80 -16.30
C THR A 118 -18.84 -14.20 -15.74
N VAL A 119 -19.82 -13.31 -15.87
CA VAL A 119 -21.20 -13.50 -15.39
C VAL A 119 -21.97 -14.37 -16.39
N PRO A 120 -22.47 -15.56 -16.01
CA PRO A 120 -23.32 -16.37 -16.87
C PRO A 120 -24.76 -15.85 -16.87
N PHE A 121 -25.42 -15.96 -18.02
CA PHE A 121 -26.83 -15.65 -18.22
C PHE A 121 -27.51 -16.71 -19.09
N LYS A 122 -28.82 -16.87 -18.89
CA LYS A 122 -29.70 -17.65 -19.76
C LYS A 122 -30.87 -16.80 -20.20
N TYR A 123 -31.23 -16.89 -21.48
CA TYR A 123 -32.44 -16.30 -22.02
C TYR A 123 -33.31 -17.36 -22.71
N LEU A 124 -34.53 -17.57 -22.22
CA LEU A 124 -35.56 -18.37 -22.85
C LEU A 124 -36.36 -17.50 -23.82
N HIS A 125 -36.25 -17.76 -25.12
CA HIS A 125 -37.03 -17.04 -26.12
C HIS A 125 -38.51 -17.46 -26.08
N LYS A 126 -39.39 -16.52 -25.72
CA LYS A 126 -40.86 -16.66 -25.87
C LYS A 126 -41.45 -15.39 -26.49
N SER A 127 -42.13 -15.56 -27.61
CA SER A 127 -42.83 -14.48 -28.32
C SER A 127 -43.90 -13.82 -27.44
N MET A 128 -43.93 -12.48 -27.39
CA MET A 128 -44.97 -11.78 -26.64
C MET A 128 -46.29 -11.71 -27.43
N PRO A 129 -47.45 -12.00 -26.81
CA PRO A 129 -48.76 -11.86 -27.45
C PRO A 129 -48.97 -10.48 -28.07
N GLY A 130 -49.55 -10.44 -29.28
CA GLY A 130 -49.85 -9.19 -29.98
C GLY A 130 -48.65 -8.44 -30.56
N ARG A 131 -47.45 -9.02 -30.59
CA ARG A 131 -46.29 -8.49 -31.32
C ARG A 131 -45.81 -9.47 -32.41
N PRO A 132 -45.12 -8.99 -33.47
CA PRO A 132 -44.41 -9.86 -34.39
C PRO A 132 -43.36 -10.72 -33.65
N PRO A 133 -43.11 -11.97 -34.07
CA PRO A 133 -42.03 -12.79 -33.52
C PRO A 133 -40.67 -12.17 -33.86
N LEU A 134 -39.72 -12.28 -32.94
CA LEU A 134 -38.34 -11.80 -33.13
C LEU A 134 -37.43 -12.98 -33.49
N THR A 135 -36.89 -12.99 -34.70
CA THR A 135 -35.93 -14.01 -35.17
C THR A 135 -34.50 -13.80 -34.64
N ASP A 136 -34.28 -12.72 -33.89
CA ASP A 136 -32.99 -12.25 -33.42
C ASP A 136 -33.01 -12.06 -31.90
N PHE A 137 -32.03 -12.64 -31.22
CA PHE A 137 -31.69 -12.33 -29.83
C PHE A 137 -30.71 -11.16 -29.84
N GLN A 138 -31.01 -10.11 -29.08
CA GLN A 138 -30.11 -8.97 -28.94
C GLN A 138 -30.12 -8.43 -27.51
N ILE A 139 -28.93 -8.28 -26.94
CA ILE A 139 -28.69 -7.75 -25.60
C ILE A 139 -28.70 -6.23 -25.65
N GLN A 140 -29.38 -5.62 -24.69
CA GLN A 140 -29.43 -4.19 -24.43
C GLN A 140 -28.86 -3.91 -23.05
N THR A 141 -28.12 -2.82 -22.87
CA THR A 141 -27.66 -2.38 -21.54
C THR A 141 -27.99 -0.90 -21.30
N SER A 142 -27.93 -0.46 -20.04
CA SER A 142 -27.66 0.95 -19.74
C SER A 142 -26.25 1.34 -20.23
N ALA A 143 -25.96 2.64 -20.32
CA ALA A 143 -24.60 3.12 -20.55
C ALA A 143 -23.67 2.72 -19.39
N TRP A 144 -22.41 2.40 -19.71
CA TRP A 144 -21.39 1.95 -18.75
C TRP A 144 -19.98 2.44 -19.08
N GLU A 145 -19.77 3.02 -20.26
CA GLU A 145 -18.48 3.40 -20.85
C GLU A 145 -17.73 4.48 -20.03
N LYS A 146 -18.44 5.19 -19.15
CA LYS A 146 -17.89 6.22 -18.24
C LYS A 146 -17.77 5.77 -16.78
N THR A 147 -17.91 4.46 -16.51
CA THR A 147 -17.92 3.90 -15.13
C THR A 147 -16.61 3.25 -14.71
N GLY A 148 -15.67 3.06 -15.64
CA GLY A 148 -14.43 2.32 -15.40
C GLY A 148 -14.57 0.80 -15.52
N ALA A 149 -15.80 0.28 -15.61
CA ALA A 149 -16.07 -1.09 -16.03
C ALA A 149 -16.01 -1.22 -17.56
N GLN A 150 -15.62 -2.40 -18.05
CA GLN A 150 -15.61 -2.78 -19.46
C GLN A 150 -16.35 -4.12 -19.62
N LEU A 151 -17.30 -4.18 -20.56
CA LEU A 151 -18.12 -5.37 -20.82
C LEU A 151 -17.78 -5.99 -22.18
N GLU A 152 -17.43 -7.27 -22.18
CA GLU A 152 -17.26 -8.11 -23.38
C GLU A 152 -18.34 -9.21 -23.39
N PHE A 153 -19.18 -9.23 -24.43
CA PHE A 153 -20.31 -10.14 -24.57
C PHE A 153 -19.93 -11.40 -25.37
N MET A 154 -20.30 -12.57 -24.85
CA MET A 154 -20.09 -13.87 -25.50
C MET A 154 -21.41 -14.66 -25.49
N ILE A 155 -21.89 -15.11 -26.64
CA ILE A 155 -23.19 -15.77 -26.80
C ILE A 155 -22.98 -17.16 -27.40
N ASN A 156 -23.57 -18.20 -26.80
CA ASN A 156 -23.68 -19.51 -27.46
C ASN A 156 -24.81 -19.44 -28.50
N CYS A 157 -24.45 -19.15 -29.74
CA CYS A 157 -25.37 -18.94 -30.85
C CYS A 157 -25.29 -20.14 -31.81
N ASN A 158 -26.41 -20.85 -31.99
CA ASN A 158 -26.55 -21.96 -32.95
C ASN A 158 -25.46 -23.05 -32.81
N GLY A 159 -24.98 -23.29 -31.59
CA GLY A 159 -23.96 -24.30 -31.27
C GLY A 159 -22.50 -23.80 -31.26
N ALA A 160 -22.26 -22.50 -31.47
CA ALA A 160 -20.93 -21.89 -31.41
C ALA A 160 -20.91 -20.66 -30.48
N GLU A 161 -19.86 -20.50 -29.68
CA GLU A 161 -19.67 -19.29 -28.89
C GLU A 161 -19.12 -18.15 -29.76
N ILE A 162 -19.90 -17.08 -29.91
CA ILE A 162 -19.57 -15.88 -30.69
C ILE A 162 -19.36 -14.67 -29.80
N LYS A 163 -18.47 -13.75 -30.20
CA LYS A 163 -18.32 -12.44 -29.55
C LYS A 163 -19.29 -11.43 -30.14
N GLY A 164 -19.94 -10.65 -29.29
CA GLY A 164 -20.91 -9.62 -29.67
C GLY A 164 -22.22 -9.73 -28.90
N ASN A 165 -23.14 -8.80 -29.15
CA ASN A 165 -24.39 -8.66 -28.41
C ASN A 165 -25.64 -9.16 -29.16
N LYS A 166 -25.47 -9.89 -30.28
CA LYS A 166 -26.57 -10.35 -31.14
C LYS A 166 -26.36 -11.80 -31.63
N CYS A 167 -27.45 -12.57 -31.69
CA CYS A 167 -27.54 -13.89 -32.32
C CYS A 167 -28.80 -13.93 -33.21
N SER A 168 -28.75 -14.58 -34.37
CA SER A 168 -29.83 -14.61 -35.37
C SER A 168 -30.26 -16.04 -35.72
N GLY A 169 -31.54 -16.18 -36.10
CA GLY A 169 -32.15 -17.47 -36.43
C GLY A 169 -32.73 -18.21 -35.22
N ILE A 170 -33.13 -17.47 -34.17
CA ILE A 170 -33.62 -18.07 -32.91
C ILE A 170 -35.03 -18.64 -33.08
N SER A 171 -35.35 -19.70 -32.34
CA SER A 171 -36.63 -20.42 -32.39
C SER A 171 -37.46 -20.25 -31.11
N GLU A 172 -38.79 -20.29 -31.23
CA GLU A 172 -39.73 -20.21 -30.11
C GLU A 172 -39.46 -21.34 -29.09
N GLY A 173 -39.21 -20.99 -27.83
CA GLY A 173 -38.80 -21.92 -26.77
C GLY A 173 -37.31 -22.27 -26.71
N GLN A 174 -36.47 -21.71 -27.58
CA GLN A 174 -35.02 -21.90 -27.50
C GLN A 174 -34.46 -21.20 -26.24
N VAL A 175 -33.63 -21.92 -25.50
CA VAL A 175 -32.76 -21.32 -24.46
C VAL A 175 -31.44 -20.91 -25.10
N ILE A 176 -31.03 -19.68 -24.85
CA ILE A 176 -29.77 -19.08 -25.31
C ILE A 176 -28.91 -18.84 -24.07
N GLU A 177 -27.80 -19.55 -23.98
CA GLU A 177 -26.81 -19.34 -22.93
C GLU A 177 -25.78 -18.31 -23.39
N TRP A 178 -25.45 -17.37 -22.52
CA TRP A 178 -24.52 -16.28 -22.84
C TRP A 178 -23.81 -15.79 -21.59
N LYS A 179 -22.79 -14.96 -21.77
CA LYS A 179 -21.87 -14.53 -20.72
C LYS A 179 -21.51 -13.05 -20.92
N ILE A 180 -21.42 -12.31 -19.83
CA ILE A 180 -20.79 -10.99 -19.80
C ILE A 180 -19.47 -11.14 -19.06
N LYS A 181 -18.35 -10.97 -19.78
CA LYS A 181 -17.04 -10.79 -19.18
C LYS A 181 -16.89 -9.31 -18.79
N VAL A 182 -16.93 -9.06 -17.49
CA VAL A 182 -16.81 -7.74 -16.87
C VAL A 182 -15.38 -7.57 -16.37
N THR A 183 -14.68 -6.54 -16.83
CA THR A 183 -13.36 -6.13 -16.32
C THR A 183 -13.52 -4.78 -15.62
N LEU A 184 -12.97 -4.62 -14.41
CA LEU A 184 -12.90 -3.31 -13.75
C LEU A 184 -11.53 -2.70 -14.03
N ASN A 185 -11.44 -1.78 -15.00
CA ASN A 185 -10.15 -1.26 -15.45
C ASN A 185 -9.50 -0.34 -14.40
N GLN A 186 -10.28 0.50 -13.72
CA GLN A 186 -9.77 1.44 -12.73
C GLN A 186 -10.80 1.80 -11.65
N CYS A 187 -10.30 2.23 -10.49
CA CYS A 187 -11.08 2.79 -9.41
C CYS A 187 -11.58 4.20 -9.77
N MET A 188 -12.88 4.36 -10.05
CA MET A 188 -13.51 5.68 -10.16
C MET A 188 -14.15 6.09 -8.83
N ASN A 189 -13.99 7.35 -8.44
CA ASN A 189 -14.46 7.90 -7.16
C ASN A 189 -15.98 8.13 -7.09
N SER A 190 -16.77 7.35 -7.85
CA SER A 190 -18.22 7.48 -8.03
C SER A 190 -19.05 6.53 -7.16
N GLY A 191 -18.42 5.62 -6.41
CA GLY A 191 -19.10 4.59 -5.61
C GLY A 191 -19.47 3.34 -6.41
N ASP A 192 -20.51 2.64 -5.99
CA ASP A 192 -21.01 1.43 -6.67
C ASP A 192 -21.57 1.75 -8.07
N ILE A 193 -21.30 0.87 -9.03
CA ILE A 193 -21.77 0.98 -10.41
C ILE A 193 -23.00 0.09 -10.57
N ALA A 194 -24.10 0.60 -11.14
CA ALA A 194 -25.27 -0.19 -11.51
C ALA A 194 -25.41 -0.25 -13.04
N ILE A 195 -25.49 -1.45 -13.60
CA ILE A 195 -25.70 -1.70 -15.02
C ILE A 195 -26.97 -2.54 -15.19
N SER A 196 -27.97 -1.97 -15.88
CA SER A 196 -29.18 -2.70 -16.27
C SER A 196 -28.89 -3.52 -17.53
N ILE A 197 -29.28 -4.79 -17.51
CA ILE A 197 -29.05 -5.78 -18.56
C ILE A 197 -30.40 -6.31 -19.05
N GLY A 198 -30.74 -6.11 -20.32
CA GLY A 198 -32.00 -6.51 -20.93
C GLY A 198 -31.84 -7.26 -22.25
N VAL A 199 -32.94 -7.78 -22.75
CA VAL A 199 -33.03 -8.46 -24.06
C VAL A 199 -34.14 -7.81 -24.86
N ILE A 200 -33.87 -7.44 -26.12
CA ILE A 200 -34.86 -6.79 -26.97
C ILE A 200 -36.10 -7.69 -27.13
N GLY A 201 -37.27 -7.12 -26.84
CA GLY A 201 -38.54 -7.84 -26.84
C GLY A 201 -38.99 -8.38 -25.47
N TYR A 202 -38.09 -8.48 -24.48
CA TYR A 202 -38.46 -8.79 -23.10
C TYR A 202 -38.66 -7.51 -22.26
N GLN A 203 -39.49 -7.58 -21.22
CA GLN A 203 -39.84 -6.41 -20.39
C GLN A 203 -39.03 -6.29 -19.10
N SER A 204 -38.48 -7.39 -18.58
CA SER A 204 -37.70 -7.37 -17.34
C SER A 204 -36.21 -7.25 -17.66
N VAL A 205 -35.48 -6.52 -16.81
CA VAL A 205 -34.01 -6.43 -16.85
C VAL A 205 -33.41 -7.16 -15.65
N SER A 206 -32.20 -7.67 -15.84
CA SER A 206 -31.31 -8.06 -14.74
C SER A 206 -30.47 -6.85 -14.31
N ALA A 207 -30.12 -6.76 -13.02
CA ALA A 207 -29.19 -5.75 -12.52
C ALA A 207 -27.82 -6.37 -12.23
N ILE A 208 -26.76 -5.77 -12.77
CA ILE A 208 -25.38 -6.01 -12.30
C ILE A 208 -24.97 -4.81 -11.44
N PHE A 209 -24.70 -5.06 -10.17
CA PHE A 209 -24.07 -4.11 -9.27
C PHE A 209 -22.58 -4.44 -9.16
N ILE A 210 -21.70 -3.46 -9.38
CA ILE A 210 -20.25 -3.60 -9.25
C ILE A 210 -19.77 -2.69 -8.13
N THR A 211 -19.24 -3.26 -7.05
CA THR A 211 -18.58 -2.55 -5.96
C THR A 211 -17.07 -2.53 -6.19
N PRO A 212 -16.45 -1.36 -6.44
CA PRO A 212 -15.00 -1.23 -6.56
C PRO A 212 -14.30 -1.41 -5.21
N LEU A 213 -13.43 -2.42 -5.10
CA LEU A 213 -12.62 -2.75 -3.92
C LEU A 213 -11.37 -1.84 -3.86
N CYS A 214 -11.62 -0.54 -3.72
CA CYS A 214 -10.66 0.53 -4.01
C CYS A 214 -10.19 1.34 -2.79
N GLY A 215 -10.49 0.85 -1.59
CA GLY A 215 -10.22 1.49 -0.30
C GLY A 215 -10.54 0.51 0.84
N CYS A 216 -10.10 0.81 2.05
CA CYS A 216 -10.27 -0.08 3.19
C CYS A 216 -11.32 0.44 4.19
N ASP A 217 -12.07 -0.47 4.81
CA ASP A 217 -13.12 -0.08 5.78
C ASP A 217 -12.56 0.69 6.99
N CYS A 218 -11.31 0.44 7.38
CA CYS A 218 -10.60 1.15 8.45
C CYS A 218 -10.15 2.58 8.08
N GLU A 219 -10.22 2.99 6.81
CA GLU A 219 -9.93 4.37 6.38
C GLU A 219 -11.15 5.29 6.51
N LYS A 220 -12.36 4.72 6.59
CA LYS A 220 -13.62 5.47 6.74
C LYS A 220 -13.60 6.25 8.05
N LEU A 221 -13.96 7.54 8.04
CA LEU A 221 -13.92 8.44 9.20
C LEU A 221 -14.59 7.90 10.47
N GLN A 222 -15.62 7.06 10.32
CA GLN A 222 -16.36 6.41 11.42
C GLN A 222 -15.66 5.17 12.01
N ARG A 223 -14.48 4.81 11.49
CA ARG A 223 -13.64 3.67 11.91
C ARG A 223 -12.23 4.09 12.36
N GLN A 224 -11.91 5.39 12.28
CA GLN A 224 -10.64 5.94 12.72
C GLN A 224 -10.70 6.19 14.24
N GLU A 225 -9.69 5.71 14.98
CA GLU A 225 -9.58 6.00 16.42
C GLU A 225 -8.93 7.38 16.59
N LYS A 226 -9.74 8.37 16.94
CA LYS A 226 -9.29 9.76 17.09
C LYS A 226 -8.51 9.97 18.37
N ASN A 227 -7.46 10.80 18.32
CA ASN A 227 -6.58 11.11 19.45
C ASN A 227 -6.07 9.82 20.16
N SER A 228 -5.68 8.82 19.38
CA SER A 228 -5.37 7.48 19.87
C SER A 228 -4.25 7.48 20.90
N VAL A 229 -4.39 6.69 21.96
CA VAL A 229 -3.32 6.48 22.96
C VAL A 229 -2.09 5.83 22.31
N LEU A 230 -2.28 4.99 21.29
CA LEU A 230 -1.21 4.37 20.50
C LEU A 230 -0.45 5.40 19.63
N CYS A 231 -1.08 6.55 19.37
CA CYS A 231 -0.51 7.74 18.71
C CYS A 231 -0.22 8.86 19.73
N HIS A 232 0.07 8.53 20.99
CA HIS A 232 0.39 9.46 22.09
C HIS A 232 -0.67 10.56 22.33
N GLN A 233 -1.94 10.31 21.99
CA GLN A 233 -3.03 11.31 21.97
C GLN A 233 -2.75 12.53 21.08
N HIS A 234 -1.91 12.33 20.06
CA HIS A 234 -1.33 13.37 19.21
C HIS A 234 -1.45 13.04 17.71
N GLY A 235 -2.50 12.28 17.39
CA GLY A 235 -2.83 11.83 16.05
C GLY A 235 -3.98 10.82 16.08
N ASN A 236 -4.48 10.49 14.89
CA ASN A 236 -5.54 9.50 14.70
C ASN A 236 -4.92 8.17 14.25
N LEU A 237 -5.38 7.04 14.80
CA LEU A 237 -4.97 5.72 14.32
C LEU A 237 -5.90 5.29 13.18
N ILE A 238 -5.33 5.08 12.00
CA ILE A 238 -6.02 4.77 10.75
C ILE A 238 -5.36 3.52 10.15
N CYS A 239 -6.11 2.41 10.06
CA CYS A 239 -5.60 1.12 9.56
C CYS A 239 -4.23 0.70 10.15
N GLY A 240 -3.98 0.96 11.43
CA GLY A 240 -2.72 0.61 12.12
C GLY A 240 -1.57 1.62 11.95
N GLN A 241 -1.74 2.70 11.18
CA GLN A 241 -0.79 3.81 11.10
C GLN A 241 -1.30 5.02 11.89
N CYS A 242 -0.39 5.75 12.53
CA CYS A 242 -0.70 7.03 13.17
C CYS A 242 -0.58 8.17 12.15
N VAL A 243 -1.65 8.95 11.99
CA VAL A 243 -1.65 10.22 11.25
C VAL A 243 -1.64 11.35 12.27
N CYS A 244 -0.50 12.03 12.37
CA CYS A 244 -0.18 12.95 13.47
C CYS A 244 -0.77 14.37 13.32
N ASP A 245 -0.92 15.04 14.45
CA ASP A 245 -1.17 16.49 14.51
C ASP A 245 -0.07 17.27 13.80
N ALA A 246 -0.38 18.45 13.25
CA ALA A 246 0.56 19.28 12.49
C ALA A 246 1.82 19.75 13.27
N THR A 247 1.84 19.61 14.59
CA THR A 247 2.99 19.93 15.48
C THR A 247 3.78 18.70 15.92
N ARG A 248 3.44 17.52 15.41
CA ARG A 248 3.91 16.21 15.87
C ARG A 248 4.45 15.36 14.71
N GLY A 249 5.29 14.38 15.04
CA GLY A 249 5.87 13.44 14.08
C GLY A 249 6.46 12.21 14.77
N GLY A 250 7.11 11.35 13.98
CA GLY A 250 7.50 10.01 14.42
C GLY A 250 6.37 8.98 14.21
N SER A 251 6.73 7.70 14.28
CA SER A 251 5.87 6.56 13.92
C SER A 251 4.56 6.45 14.72
N LYS A 252 4.53 7.09 15.90
CA LYS A 252 3.43 7.12 16.86
C LYS A 252 3.15 8.54 17.35
N CYS A 253 3.56 9.57 16.61
CA CYS A 253 3.41 10.98 16.99
C CYS A 253 4.15 11.37 18.28
N GLU A 254 5.19 10.60 18.63
CA GLU A 254 5.99 10.76 19.84
C GLU A 254 6.85 12.05 19.85
N CYS A 255 7.27 12.53 18.67
CA CYS A 255 8.19 13.64 18.52
C CYS A 255 7.44 15.00 18.44
N PRO A 256 7.70 15.97 19.33
CA PRO A 256 7.26 17.36 19.12
C PRO A 256 8.20 18.04 18.11
N LEU A 257 7.69 18.49 16.96
CA LEU A 257 8.52 18.97 15.85
C LEU A 257 9.43 20.15 16.22
N ALA A 258 8.91 21.08 17.04
CA ALA A 258 9.65 22.24 17.53
C ALA A 258 10.92 21.86 18.33
N SER A 259 10.88 20.77 19.11
CA SER A 259 12.03 20.28 19.88
C SER A 259 13.18 19.79 19.00
N TYR A 260 12.91 19.47 17.74
CA TYR A 260 13.89 19.04 16.74
C TYR A 260 14.20 20.12 15.70
N GLY A 261 13.69 21.35 15.87
CA GLY A 261 13.96 22.48 14.98
C GLY A 261 13.44 22.29 13.55
N VAL A 262 12.26 21.66 13.40
CA VAL A 262 11.58 21.43 12.11
C VAL A 262 10.12 21.84 12.18
N LYS A 263 9.49 22.08 11.03
CA LYS A 263 8.10 22.52 10.91
C LYS A 263 7.14 21.42 10.47
N THR A 264 7.62 20.37 9.82
CA THR A 264 6.80 19.25 9.32
C THR A 264 7.36 17.89 9.75
N ALA A 265 6.50 16.86 9.75
CA ALA A 265 6.93 15.48 10.00
C ALA A 265 7.85 14.94 8.89
N ALA A 266 7.70 15.42 7.64
CA ALA A 266 8.58 15.10 6.52
C ALA A 266 10.01 15.65 6.76
N GLU A 267 10.16 16.92 7.14
CA GLU A 267 11.45 17.49 7.55
C GLU A 267 12.11 16.74 8.71
N LEU A 268 11.32 16.10 9.59
CA LEU A 268 11.85 15.27 10.67
C LEU A 268 12.36 13.92 10.15
N GLU A 269 11.66 13.27 9.24
CA GLU A 269 12.08 12.02 8.62
C GLU A 269 13.29 12.21 7.67
N ASP A 270 13.34 13.31 6.93
CA ASP A 270 14.43 13.61 6.00
C ASP A 270 15.79 13.78 6.70
N LYS A 271 15.82 14.05 8.01
CA LYS A 271 17.06 13.99 8.81
C LYS A 271 17.66 12.58 8.92
N CYS A 272 16.87 11.55 8.62
CA CYS A 272 17.26 10.15 8.50
C CYS A 272 17.56 9.70 7.05
N ARG A 273 17.45 10.59 6.05
CA ARG A 273 17.84 10.31 4.65
C ARG A 273 19.21 10.90 4.36
N GLU A 274 20.03 10.16 3.62
CA GLU A 274 21.40 10.59 3.29
C GLU A 274 21.45 11.64 2.18
N GLN A 275 20.47 11.61 1.28
CA GLN A 275 20.22 12.58 0.21
C GLN A 275 18.69 12.72 0.00
N PRO A 276 18.20 13.80 -0.63
CA PRO A 276 16.79 13.91 -1.01
C PRO A 276 16.33 12.72 -1.86
N GLY A 277 15.19 12.12 -1.51
CA GLY A 277 14.67 10.91 -2.17
C GLY A 277 15.41 9.60 -1.83
N ALA A 278 16.50 9.63 -1.05
CA ALA A 278 17.13 8.40 -0.57
C ALA A 278 16.24 7.64 0.41
N GLN A 279 16.45 6.33 0.54
CA GLN A 279 15.71 5.51 1.50
C GLN A 279 16.08 5.92 2.94
N VAL A 280 15.05 6.04 3.80
CA VAL A 280 15.21 6.29 5.23
C VAL A 280 16.17 5.26 5.83
N CYS A 281 17.23 5.73 6.48
CA CYS A 281 18.28 4.92 7.08
C CYS A 281 18.85 3.84 6.13
N ASN A 282 18.96 4.14 4.83
CA ASN A 282 19.41 3.24 3.77
C ASN A 282 18.74 1.85 3.79
N GLY A 283 17.50 1.76 4.29
CA GLY A 283 16.76 0.50 4.45
C GLY A 283 17.31 -0.45 5.51
N LYS A 284 18.35 -0.06 6.26
CA LYS A 284 19.08 -0.88 7.25
C LYS A 284 18.83 -0.42 8.70
N GLY A 285 17.80 0.39 8.94
CA GLY A 285 17.45 0.93 10.25
C GLY A 285 16.09 1.62 10.30
N VAL A 286 15.72 2.11 11.48
CA VAL A 286 14.46 2.80 11.75
C VAL A 286 14.74 4.25 12.17
N CYS A 287 14.03 5.22 11.58
CA CYS A 287 14.12 6.62 12.00
C CYS A 287 13.34 6.86 13.29
N ARG A 288 14.00 7.41 14.31
CA ARG A 288 13.39 7.91 15.55
C ARG A 288 13.68 9.40 15.69
N CYS A 289 12.64 10.22 15.55
CA CYS A 289 12.71 11.69 15.65
C CYS A 289 13.91 12.33 14.92
N GLY A 290 14.21 11.89 13.69
CA GLY A 290 15.31 12.43 12.88
C GLY A 290 16.70 11.87 13.17
N GLN A 291 16.81 10.77 13.91
CA GLN A 291 18.03 9.97 14.04
C GLN A 291 17.76 8.50 13.69
N CYS A 292 18.67 7.85 12.96
CA CYS A 292 18.57 6.44 12.65
C CYS A 292 19.01 5.54 13.82
N GLU A 293 18.20 4.54 14.15
CA GLU A 293 18.61 3.34 14.89
C GLU A 293 18.80 2.19 13.89
N CYS A 294 20.05 1.75 13.69
CA CYS A 294 20.36 0.67 12.75
C CYS A 294 19.99 -0.72 13.30
N ASP A 295 19.61 -1.66 12.44
CA ASP A 295 19.24 -3.01 12.88
C ASP A 295 20.49 -3.79 13.36
N ARG A 296 20.57 -3.97 14.67
CA ARG A 296 21.67 -4.67 15.36
C ARG A 296 21.78 -6.17 15.01
N LYS A 297 20.79 -6.75 14.32
CA LYS A 297 20.90 -8.09 13.72
C LYS A 297 21.91 -8.10 12.56
N ILE A 298 22.07 -6.98 11.87
CA ILE A 298 23.12 -6.78 10.88
C ILE A 298 24.31 -6.18 11.63
N ALA A 299 25.10 -7.05 12.28
CA ALA A 299 26.09 -6.69 13.29
C ALA A 299 27.18 -5.70 12.85
N THR A 300 27.29 -5.44 11.54
CA THR A 300 28.27 -4.55 10.90
C THR A 300 27.67 -3.23 10.40
N VAL A 301 26.34 -3.04 10.47
CA VAL A 301 25.70 -1.82 9.98
C VAL A 301 25.87 -0.66 10.96
N GLY A 302 26.26 0.50 10.43
CA GLY A 302 26.42 1.72 11.20
C GLY A 302 26.49 2.99 10.35
N GLY A 303 26.99 4.07 10.95
CA GLY A 303 26.98 5.41 10.36
C GLY A 303 25.65 6.15 10.59
N LYS A 304 25.66 7.47 10.35
CA LYS A 304 24.51 8.37 10.65
C LYS A 304 23.20 7.92 9.98
N PHE A 305 23.30 7.33 8.79
CA PHE A 305 22.17 6.91 7.96
C PHE A 305 22.15 5.39 7.75
N CYS A 306 22.80 4.62 8.63
CA CYS A 306 22.98 3.17 8.50
C CYS A 306 23.59 2.73 7.15
N GLN A 307 24.39 3.61 6.53
CA GLN A 307 24.99 3.38 5.21
C GLN A 307 26.22 2.48 5.24
N CYS A 308 26.92 2.45 6.38
CA CYS A 308 28.18 1.73 6.52
C CYS A 308 27.94 0.25 6.75
N ASP A 309 28.79 -0.59 6.16
CA ASP A 309 28.86 -2.02 6.45
C ASP A 309 30.32 -2.38 6.82
N HIS A 310 30.57 -2.62 8.10
CA HIS A 310 31.91 -2.91 8.64
C HIS A 310 32.49 -4.27 8.18
N ASP A 311 31.70 -5.17 7.58
CA ASP A 311 32.26 -6.39 6.96
C ASP A 311 32.81 -6.13 5.54
N SER A 312 32.52 -4.97 4.95
CA SER A 312 32.98 -4.59 3.60
C SER A 312 34.42 -4.06 3.55
N CYS A 313 35.10 -3.91 4.68
CA CYS A 313 36.53 -3.54 4.68
C CYS A 313 37.40 -4.65 4.07
N PRO A 314 38.49 -4.31 3.36
CA PRO A 314 39.40 -5.30 2.82
C PRO A 314 40.01 -6.18 3.91
N ARG A 315 40.17 -7.46 3.58
CA ARG A 315 40.74 -8.49 4.47
C ARG A 315 42.15 -8.83 3.99
N GLY A 316 43.12 -8.73 4.90
CA GLY A 316 44.51 -9.06 4.59
C GLY A 316 44.72 -10.56 4.38
N ALA A 317 45.95 -10.95 4.02
CA ALA A 317 46.32 -12.35 3.76
C ALA A 317 46.10 -13.31 4.95
N ASN A 318 45.84 -12.78 6.17
CA ASN A 318 45.48 -13.55 7.36
C ASN A 318 43.96 -13.71 7.56
N GLY A 319 43.13 -13.27 6.61
CA GLY A 319 41.66 -13.38 6.64
C GLY A 319 40.93 -12.37 7.53
N LYS A 320 41.66 -11.53 8.28
CA LYS A 320 41.08 -10.51 9.17
C LYS A 320 40.76 -9.22 8.41
N LEU A 321 39.64 -8.59 8.76
CA LEU A 321 39.35 -7.19 8.36
C LEU A 321 40.51 -6.29 8.79
N CYS A 322 40.96 -5.42 7.89
CA CYS A 322 42.07 -4.49 8.16
C CYS A 322 43.33 -5.19 8.71
N SER A 323 43.56 -6.43 8.27
CA SER A 323 44.62 -7.34 8.75
C SER A 323 44.65 -7.59 10.27
N GLY A 324 43.71 -7.04 11.04
CA GLY A 324 43.78 -6.95 12.49
C GLY A 324 44.73 -5.87 13.03
N ASN A 325 45.18 -4.91 12.21
CA ASN A 325 46.08 -3.79 12.57
C ASN A 325 45.41 -2.43 12.31
N GLY A 326 44.08 -2.35 12.46
CA GLY A 326 43.28 -1.19 12.11
C GLY A 326 41.81 -1.38 12.38
N VAL A 327 41.10 -0.28 12.57
CA VAL A 327 39.64 -0.25 12.77
C VAL A 327 38.97 -0.05 11.42
N CYS A 328 38.03 -0.91 11.05
CA CYS A 328 37.18 -0.66 9.89
C CYS A 328 36.27 0.54 10.18
N ASP A 329 36.23 1.52 9.28
CA ASP A 329 35.24 2.59 9.27
C ASP A 329 34.61 2.69 7.88
N CYS A 330 33.33 2.35 7.78
CA CYS A 330 32.53 2.49 6.57
C CYS A 330 33.15 1.87 5.30
N GLY A 331 33.80 0.69 5.43
CA GLY A 331 34.46 0.00 4.32
C GLY A 331 35.92 0.42 4.06
N THR A 332 36.43 1.44 4.76
CA THR A 332 37.84 1.86 4.72
C THR A 332 38.55 1.50 6.01
N CYS A 333 39.76 0.94 5.93
CA CYS A 333 40.54 0.64 7.14
C CYS A 333 41.31 1.85 7.67
N LYS A 334 41.00 2.27 8.90
CA LYS A 334 41.81 3.22 9.67
C LYS A 334 42.91 2.44 10.38
N CYS A 335 44.08 2.39 9.76
CA CYS A 335 45.24 1.68 10.29
C CYS A 335 45.72 2.27 11.62
N GLU A 336 46.23 1.40 12.49
CA GLU A 336 46.96 1.80 13.70
C GLU A 336 48.29 2.47 13.32
N ASP A 337 48.83 3.31 14.22
CA ASP A 337 50.10 4.00 13.98
C ASP A 337 51.24 3.01 13.70
N GLY A 338 51.90 3.20 12.56
CA GLY A 338 52.91 2.25 12.06
C GLY A 338 52.38 1.20 11.08
N TYR A 339 51.11 1.26 10.65
CA TYR A 339 50.55 0.44 9.58
C TYR A 339 50.01 1.27 8.40
N SER A 340 49.95 0.64 7.23
CA SER A 340 49.65 1.28 5.93
C SER A 340 49.03 0.28 4.93
N LYS A 341 48.72 0.77 3.72
CA LYS A 341 47.86 0.16 2.68
C LYS A 341 46.39 0.06 3.08
N GLU A 342 45.53 -0.13 2.08
CA GLU A 342 44.06 -0.18 2.19
C GLU A 342 43.56 -1.23 3.18
N ASP A 343 44.32 -2.32 3.39
CA ASP A 343 44.01 -3.44 4.28
C ASP A 343 44.83 -3.47 5.58
N CYS A 344 45.63 -2.42 5.86
CA CYS A 344 46.55 -2.33 6.99
C CYS A 344 47.51 -3.53 7.16
N SER A 345 47.81 -4.27 6.08
CA SER A 345 48.73 -5.42 6.10
C SER A 345 50.19 -5.04 6.33
N CYS A 346 50.51 -3.75 6.18
CA CYS A 346 51.84 -3.31 5.78
C CYS A 346 52.45 -2.39 6.82
N LYS A 347 53.42 -2.90 7.58
CA LYS A 347 54.08 -2.13 8.64
C LYS A 347 55.04 -1.10 8.04
N SER A 348 54.98 0.13 8.53
CA SER A 348 55.77 1.27 8.04
C SER A 348 57.30 1.12 8.21
N ASP A 349 57.74 0.20 9.08
CA ASP A 349 59.15 -0.12 9.30
C ASP A 349 59.69 -1.16 8.31
N ASP A 350 58.83 -1.91 7.61
CA ASP A 350 59.26 -2.98 6.71
C ASP A 350 59.79 -2.40 5.39
N ALA A 351 61.02 -2.74 5.02
CA ALA A 351 61.65 -2.26 3.79
C ALA A 351 60.92 -2.71 2.49
N GLN A 352 60.07 -3.75 2.58
CA GLN A 352 59.19 -4.21 1.48
C GLN A 352 57.86 -3.43 1.41
N CYS A 353 57.59 -2.56 2.39
CA CYS A 353 56.36 -1.79 2.54
C CYS A 353 56.50 -0.31 2.14
N ILE A 354 57.73 0.13 1.84
CA ILE A 354 58.01 1.48 1.37
C ILE A 354 57.65 1.60 -0.12
N GLU A 355 56.44 2.06 -0.43
CA GLU A 355 56.18 2.65 -1.75
C GLU A 355 57.08 3.87 -1.99
N SER A 356 57.37 4.16 -3.27
CA SER A 356 58.50 4.97 -3.72
C SER A 356 58.45 6.47 -3.36
N GLY A 357 58.64 6.78 -2.07
CA GLY A 357 59.33 7.99 -1.63
C GLY A 357 58.51 9.27 -1.51
N GLN A 358 57.52 9.30 -0.61
CA GLN A 358 57.18 10.54 0.10
C GLN A 358 57.14 10.31 1.61
N LYS A 359 58.00 11.00 2.36
CA LYS A 359 58.02 10.94 3.83
C LYS A 359 56.91 11.82 4.39
N LYS A 360 55.97 11.22 5.13
CA LYS A 360 55.11 11.94 6.09
C LYS A 360 56.03 12.59 7.14
N PRO A 361 56.03 13.92 7.32
CA PRO A 361 56.85 14.54 8.37
C PRO A 361 56.28 14.21 9.74
N THR A 362 57.13 13.68 10.65
CA THR A 362 56.83 13.66 12.08
C THR A 362 56.90 15.08 12.66
N PRO A 363 56.05 15.44 13.63
CA PRO A 363 56.21 16.69 14.38
C PRO A 363 57.59 16.71 15.07
N ALA A 364 58.29 17.84 14.99
CA ALA A 364 59.49 18.06 15.78
C ALA A 364 59.12 18.52 17.20
N GLU A 365 59.92 18.12 18.19
CA GLU A 365 59.83 18.66 19.55
C GLU A 365 60.19 20.16 19.54
N GLU A 366 59.22 21.04 19.82
CA GLU A 366 59.53 22.45 20.08
C GLU A 366 60.04 22.61 21.51
N LYS A 367 61.30 23.03 21.63
CA LYS A 367 62.02 23.08 22.90
C LYS A 367 61.84 24.44 23.58
N THR A 368 61.44 24.41 24.85
CA THR A 368 61.26 25.60 25.69
C THR A 368 62.52 26.46 25.83
N THR A 369 62.33 27.79 25.85
CA THR A 369 63.26 28.79 26.39
C THR A 369 62.42 29.98 26.89
N GLU A 370 62.87 30.66 27.96
CA GLU A 370 62.01 31.50 28.81
C GLU A 370 62.23 33.01 28.66
N VAL A 371 61.14 33.80 28.87
CA VAL A 371 61.11 35.07 29.66
C VAL A 371 61.86 36.29 29.06
N PRO A 372 61.45 37.57 29.33
CA PRO A 372 60.57 38.08 30.38
C PRO A 372 59.33 38.90 29.96
N GLN A 373 58.49 39.20 30.96
CA GLN A 373 57.46 40.23 30.94
C GLN A 373 58.05 41.63 31.22
N THR A 374 57.40 42.68 30.72
CA THR A 374 57.32 43.97 31.44
C THR A 374 55.98 44.65 31.21
N THR A 375 55.43 45.26 32.26
CA THR A 375 54.13 45.93 32.30
C THR A 375 54.24 47.44 32.15
N THR A 376 53.23 48.09 31.54
CA THR A 376 52.77 49.42 31.98
C THR A 376 51.28 49.66 31.67
N ARG A 377 50.70 50.68 32.29
CA ARG A 377 49.26 50.99 32.40
C ARG A 377 49.00 52.49 32.26
N ALA A 378 47.87 52.88 31.65
CA ALA A 378 47.05 54.10 31.85
C ALA A 378 45.92 54.06 30.78
N GLU A 379 44.61 54.11 31.11
CA GLU A 379 43.78 55.29 31.46
C GLU A 379 43.49 56.19 30.21
N THR A 380 42.28 56.73 29.95
CA THR A 380 41.26 57.28 30.88
C THR A 380 39.79 57.19 30.35
N THR A 381 38.85 57.26 31.31
CA THR A 381 37.36 57.28 31.33
C THR A 381 36.60 58.36 30.52
N ALA A 382 35.44 58.00 29.94
CA ALA A 382 34.12 58.72 29.93
C ALA A 382 33.09 57.89 29.10
N GLN A 383 31.84 57.53 29.43
CA GLN A 383 30.70 57.93 30.31
C GLN A 383 29.63 58.90 29.76
N VAL A 384 28.38 58.36 29.64
CA VAL A 384 27.05 59.03 29.81
C VAL A 384 26.63 60.00 28.66
N THR A 385 25.38 60.17 28.19
CA THR A 385 23.98 60.00 28.73
C THR A 385 22.98 59.51 27.63
N GLU A 386 21.73 59.23 28.01
CA GLU A 386 20.53 59.06 27.14
C GLU A 386 19.98 60.41 26.58
N THR A 387 18.99 60.39 25.66
CA THR A 387 17.62 61.01 25.79
C THR A 387 16.84 61.12 24.44
N GLU A 388 15.65 60.49 24.39
CA GLU A 388 14.40 60.76 23.63
C GLU A 388 14.28 60.97 22.08
N GLN A 389 13.01 60.86 21.63
CA GLN A 389 12.37 60.98 20.31
C GLN A 389 11.83 62.42 20.03
N PRO A 390 10.95 62.70 19.03
CA PRO A 390 10.78 62.24 17.63
C PRO A 390 10.66 63.42 16.60
N ALA A 391 10.60 63.14 15.29
CA ALA A 391 9.93 64.02 14.29
C ALA A 391 9.58 63.28 12.97
N THR A 392 8.66 63.86 12.19
CA THR A 392 8.15 63.45 10.86
C THR A 392 8.38 64.55 9.82
N GLU A 393 8.46 64.23 8.52
CA GLU A 393 7.60 64.82 7.44
C GLU A 393 7.92 64.30 6.01
N GLU A 394 7.08 64.67 5.05
CA GLU A 394 7.14 64.41 3.59
C GLU A 394 7.96 65.55 2.87
N ALA A 395 8.09 65.75 1.54
CA ALA A 395 7.41 65.28 0.33
C ALA A 395 8.37 65.47 -0.92
N LYS A 396 8.29 64.70 -2.03
CA LYS A 396 7.45 64.83 -3.25
C LYS A 396 7.89 65.86 -4.33
N GLU A 397 8.26 65.38 -5.52
CA GLU A 397 8.20 66.02 -6.87
C GLU A 397 8.56 64.96 -7.94
N SER A 398 8.22 65.03 -9.25
CA SER A 398 7.09 65.68 -9.96
C SER A 398 6.93 65.06 -11.39
N GLU A 399 5.66 64.90 -11.84
CA GLU A 399 5.01 65.00 -13.18
C GLU A 399 5.74 64.62 -14.51
N GLN A 400 5.08 64.27 -15.64
CA GLN A 400 4.11 65.08 -16.42
C GLN A 400 3.33 64.29 -17.52
N GLU A 401 1.98 64.44 -17.55
CA GLU A 401 0.99 64.45 -18.67
C GLU A 401 0.93 63.29 -19.74
N THR A 402 -0.10 63.12 -20.61
CA THR A 402 -1.29 63.95 -21.02
C THR A 402 -2.49 63.10 -21.53
N GLU A 403 -3.74 63.59 -21.34
CA GLU A 403 -4.93 63.54 -22.26
C GLU A 403 -5.57 62.19 -22.77
N THR A 404 -6.87 62.06 -23.14
CA THR A 404 -8.10 62.92 -23.11
C THR A 404 -9.41 62.09 -23.03
N THR A 405 -10.51 62.75 -22.58
CA THR A 405 -11.96 62.52 -22.92
C THR A 405 -12.86 61.56 -22.11
N GLN A 406 -14.09 62.07 -21.89
CA GLN A 406 -15.32 61.50 -21.31
C GLN A 406 -16.39 61.35 -22.45
N PRO A 407 -17.72 61.07 -22.26
CA PRO A 407 -18.58 61.20 -21.06
C PRO A 407 -19.53 60.00 -20.76
N ALA A 408 -20.46 60.21 -19.81
CA ALA A 408 -21.45 59.24 -19.32
C ALA A 408 -22.90 59.54 -19.77
N ALA A 409 -23.85 58.68 -19.40
CA ALA A 409 -25.30 58.93 -19.45
C ALA A 409 -26.04 58.12 -18.35
N GLU A 410 -27.13 58.67 -17.80
CA GLU A 410 -27.97 58.08 -16.72
C GLU A 410 -29.47 58.00 -17.09
N SER A 411 -30.28 57.40 -16.20
CA SER A 411 -31.75 57.54 -16.03
C SER A 411 -32.68 56.81 -17.05
N VAL A 412 -33.99 56.58 -16.80
CA VAL A 412 -34.92 57.02 -15.72
C VAL A 412 -35.95 55.92 -15.35
N THR A 413 -36.26 55.74 -14.05
CA THR A 413 -37.55 55.23 -13.46
C THR A 413 -38.08 53.82 -13.84
N GLU A 414 -38.95 53.13 -13.09
CA GLU A 414 -40.12 53.58 -12.28
C GLU A 414 -40.35 52.78 -10.96
N THR A 415 -41.57 52.82 -10.40
CA THR A 415 -41.81 52.91 -8.94
C THR A 415 -43.05 52.11 -8.46
N SER A 416 -43.09 51.61 -7.21
CA SER A 416 -44.20 51.75 -6.22
C SER A 416 -44.41 50.59 -5.21
N GLN A 417 -44.10 50.90 -3.94
CA GLN A 417 -44.76 50.58 -2.66
C GLN A 417 -45.83 49.46 -2.50
N ALA A 418 -45.72 48.77 -1.36
CA ALA A 418 -46.83 48.43 -0.44
C ALA A 418 -46.31 48.49 1.03
N THR A 419 -47.17 48.71 2.03
CA THR A 419 -46.78 49.07 3.42
C THR A 419 -47.29 48.10 4.51
N GLU A 420 -46.87 48.33 5.75
CA GLU A 420 -47.03 47.47 6.93
C GLU A 420 -48.47 47.40 7.51
N MET A 421 -48.69 46.40 8.38
CA MET A 421 -49.48 46.55 9.61
C MET A 421 -49.09 45.48 10.63
N ASP A 422 -48.94 45.86 11.90
CA ASP A 422 -48.57 44.98 13.02
C ASP A 422 -49.75 44.14 13.54
N ASP A 423 -49.43 42.98 14.10
CA ASP A 423 -49.83 42.58 15.46
C ASP A 423 -48.92 41.44 15.91
N GLY A 424 -48.61 41.34 17.21
CA GLY A 424 -47.70 40.32 17.73
C GLY A 424 -47.96 39.96 19.18
N ASP A 425 -47.49 38.79 19.60
CA ASP A 425 -47.33 38.46 21.02
C ASP A 425 -46.23 37.40 21.25
N SER A 426 -45.82 37.22 22.50
CA SER A 426 -44.67 36.38 22.90
C SER A 426 -45.04 34.94 23.24
N GLU A 427 -44.12 33.99 23.01
CA GLU A 427 -43.43 33.20 24.07
C GLU A 427 -42.53 32.09 23.48
N ASN A 428 -41.52 31.66 24.24
CA ASN A 428 -40.43 30.76 23.80
C ASN A 428 -39.55 30.32 25.01
N PRO A 429 -38.90 29.14 25.04
CA PRO A 429 -39.29 27.77 24.66
C PRO A 429 -39.56 26.91 25.93
N PRO A 430 -39.47 25.56 25.86
CA PRO A 430 -38.53 24.91 26.78
C PRO A 430 -37.65 23.79 26.18
N THR A 431 -36.57 23.48 26.91
CA THR A 431 -35.60 22.40 26.67
C THR A 431 -36.06 21.06 27.25
N HIS A 432 -35.42 19.94 26.88
CA HIS A 432 -35.68 18.62 27.50
C HIS A 432 -34.45 17.70 27.60
N GLU A 433 -33.94 17.55 28.82
CA GLU A 433 -33.24 16.38 29.41
C GLU A 433 -33.08 16.66 30.92
N PRO A 434 -32.87 15.66 31.80
CA PRO A 434 -33.23 14.24 31.73
C PRO A 434 -34.15 13.83 32.91
N GLY A 435 -34.52 12.56 33.02
CA GLY A 435 -35.28 12.06 34.18
C GLY A 435 -35.16 10.55 34.39
N ASN A 436 -34.71 10.13 35.58
CA ASN A 436 -34.56 8.73 35.99
C ASN A 436 -35.14 8.56 37.40
N LEU A 437 -35.93 7.51 37.63
CA LEU A 437 -36.34 7.04 38.96
C LEU A 437 -36.57 5.51 38.94
N THR A 438 -36.35 4.90 40.11
CA THR A 438 -36.53 3.46 40.43
C THR A 438 -38.04 3.13 40.64
N GLU A 439 -38.52 1.91 40.93
CA GLU A 439 -37.97 0.81 41.76
C GLU A 439 -38.73 -0.53 41.55
N GLU A 440 -38.19 -1.63 42.14
CA GLU A 440 -38.72 -2.99 42.45
C GLU A 440 -39.92 -3.62 41.67
N VAL A 441 -39.87 -4.84 41.11
CA VAL A 441 -39.57 -6.22 41.64
C VAL A 441 -40.77 -6.91 42.34
N THR A 442 -41.31 -7.96 41.71
CA THR A 442 -41.74 -9.22 42.37
C THR A 442 -41.96 -10.35 41.34
N GLN A 443 -42.04 -11.60 41.80
CA GLN A 443 -42.23 -12.82 41.00
C GLN A 443 -43.44 -13.65 41.48
N THR A 444 -44.04 -14.43 40.57
CA THR A 444 -44.92 -15.59 40.82
C THR A 444 -45.02 -16.42 39.52
N GLU A 445 -45.41 -17.70 39.50
CA GLU A 445 -44.99 -18.87 40.29
C GLU A 445 -45.50 -20.14 39.54
N GLN A 446 -45.03 -21.35 39.89
CA GLN A 446 -45.52 -22.63 39.34
C GLN A 446 -46.28 -23.45 40.40
N PRO A 447 -47.14 -24.42 39.99
CA PRO A 447 -47.61 -25.52 40.86
C PRO A 447 -46.69 -26.76 40.82
N SER A 448 -46.83 -27.60 41.85
CA SER A 448 -46.17 -28.89 42.16
C SER A 448 -46.78 -30.10 41.40
N GLU A 449 -46.47 -31.40 41.58
CA GLU A 449 -45.89 -32.26 42.65
C GLU A 449 -45.00 -33.36 42.00
N GLY A 450 -43.92 -33.94 42.58
CA GLY A 450 -43.84 -34.94 43.69
C GLY A 450 -43.58 -36.36 43.13
N GLU A 451 -42.82 -37.33 43.67
CA GLU A 451 -41.88 -37.51 44.82
C GLU A 451 -40.77 -38.55 44.36
N GLU A 452 -39.93 -39.31 45.09
CA GLU A 452 -39.73 -39.66 46.53
C GLU A 452 -38.23 -39.94 46.88
N GLU A 453 -37.70 -41.19 46.86
CA GLU A 453 -36.49 -41.61 47.63
C GLU A 453 -35.42 -42.54 46.96
N LYS A 454 -34.16 -42.39 47.46
CA LYS A 454 -33.15 -43.41 47.90
C LYS A 454 -32.00 -44.03 47.04
N GLU A 455 -30.82 -43.95 47.70
CA GLU A 455 -29.70 -44.91 47.91
C GLU A 455 -28.71 -45.43 46.81
N GLN A 456 -27.42 -45.13 47.08
CA GLN A 456 -26.21 -46.01 47.04
C GLN A 456 -25.74 -46.67 45.71
N SER A 457 -24.46 -47.10 45.54
CA SER A 457 -23.15 -46.72 46.13
C SER A 457 -21.99 -47.42 45.38
N SER A 458 -20.78 -46.83 45.43
CA SER A 458 -19.44 -47.47 45.48
C SER A 458 -18.89 -48.42 44.37
N THR A 459 -17.69 -48.04 43.88
CA THR A 459 -16.45 -48.86 43.65
C THR A 459 -16.40 -49.99 42.60
N GLU A 460 -15.26 -50.46 42.06
CA GLU A 460 -13.88 -49.95 41.79
C GLU A 460 -13.10 -51.09 41.05
N SER A 461 -11.79 -50.92 40.73
CA SER A 461 -10.81 -51.93 40.25
C SER A 461 -10.88 -52.27 38.74
N THR A 462 -9.85 -52.06 37.90
CA THR A 462 -8.47 -52.67 37.78
C THR A 462 -8.48 -54.15 37.34
N ALA A 463 -7.51 -54.70 36.59
CA ALA A 463 -6.12 -54.27 36.31
C ALA A 463 -5.59 -54.68 34.88
N THR A 464 -4.26 -54.85 34.75
CA THR A 464 -3.41 -55.20 33.58
C THR A 464 -3.57 -56.68 33.11
N GLU A 465 -2.86 -57.29 32.15
CA GLU A 465 -1.50 -57.07 31.58
C GLU A 465 -1.27 -57.71 30.16
N GLU A 466 0.00 -57.88 29.75
CA GLU A 466 0.52 -58.04 28.37
C GLU A 466 0.50 -59.46 27.72
N GLY A 467 0.93 -59.55 26.45
CA GLY A 467 1.26 -60.82 25.74
C GLY A 467 1.94 -60.60 24.35
N GLU A 468 2.94 -61.42 23.99
CA GLU A 468 3.88 -61.18 22.86
C GLU A 468 3.75 -62.12 21.62
N ALA A 469 4.48 -61.75 20.55
CA ALA A 469 5.23 -62.62 19.61
C ALA A 469 4.65 -63.11 18.24
N ALA A 470 4.94 -62.30 17.20
CA ALA A 470 5.83 -62.61 16.06
C ALA A 470 5.41 -63.44 14.78
N SER A 471 5.94 -62.95 13.64
CA SER A 471 6.17 -63.62 12.32
C SER A 471 4.95 -63.84 11.39
N SER A 472 4.95 -63.57 10.07
CA SER A 472 6.05 -63.53 9.07
C SER A 472 5.65 -62.89 7.71
N ALA A 473 6.64 -62.66 6.83
CA ALA A 473 6.59 -62.51 5.35
C ALA A 473 6.32 -61.13 4.68
N GLU A 474 7.22 -60.80 3.75
CA GLU A 474 7.25 -59.69 2.77
C GLU A 474 6.99 -60.20 1.32
N PRO A 475 7.01 -59.37 0.24
CA PRO A 475 6.85 -57.91 0.14
C PRO A 475 5.72 -57.48 -0.85
N GLY A 476 5.26 -56.21 -0.77
CA GLY A 476 4.29 -55.63 -1.71
C GLY A 476 4.60 -54.17 -2.05
N ALA A 477 4.84 -53.88 -3.33
CA ALA A 477 5.35 -52.62 -3.89
C ALA A 477 4.81 -51.31 -3.28
N GLN A 478 5.73 -50.44 -2.83
CA GLN A 478 5.44 -49.06 -2.48
C GLN A 478 5.15 -48.21 -3.73
N THR A 479 3.94 -47.64 -3.85
CA THR A 479 3.67 -46.54 -4.78
C THR A 479 3.88 -45.20 -4.08
N THR A 480 5.07 -44.60 -4.24
CA THR A 480 5.38 -43.28 -3.66
C THR A 480 4.52 -42.18 -4.29
N ALA A 481 3.72 -41.49 -3.49
CA ALA A 481 3.03 -40.28 -3.93
C ALA A 481 4.05 -39.16 -4.17
N ALA A 482 4.30 -38.83 -5.43
CA ALA A 482 5.31 -37.84 -5.81
C ALA A 482 4.85 -36.41 -5.49
N SER A 483 5.63 -35.69 -4.68
CA SER A 483 5.45 -34.26 -4.49
C SER A 483 5.79 -33.51 -5.78
N TYR A 484 4.84 -32.76 -6.32
CA TYR A 484 5.04 -31.92 -7.50
C TYR A 484 5.81 -30.64 -7.15
N ASN A 485 7.13 -30.77 -7.03
CA ASN A 485 8.03 -29.61 -6.98
C ASN A 485 8.08 -28.92 -8.37
N SER A 486 7.59 -27.69 -8.44
CA SER A 486 7.64 -26.87 -9.65
C SER A 486 9.08 -26.49 -10.03
N ILE A 487 9.60 -27.13 -11.08
CA ILE A 487 10.92 -26.78 -11.65
C ILE A 487 10.83 -25.40 -12.33
N PRO A 488 11.76 -24.45 -12.06
CA PRO A 488 11.74 -23.15 -12.71
C PRO A 488 12.07 -23.26 -14.22
N VAL A 489 11.13 -22.81 -15.05
CA VAL A 489 11.16 -22.88 -16.53
C VAL A 489 12.38 -22.17 -17.16
N ILE A 490 13.02 -21.28 -16.41
CA ILE A 490 14.21 -20.48 -16.80
C ILE A 490 15.38 -21.35 -17.28
N SER A 491 15.54 -22.58 -16.77
CA SER A 491 16.69 -23.44 -17.12
C SER A 491 16.69 -23.93 -18.58
N LEU A 492 15.52 -24.15 -19.19
CA LEU A 492 15.42 -24.73 -20.54
C LEU A 492 15.75 -23.74 -21.67
N ILE A 493 15.52 -22.44 -21.46
CA ILE A 493 15.74 -21.40 -22.47
C ILE A 493 17.24 -21.24 -22.76
N ASN A 494 18.09 -21.26 -21.72
CA ASN A 494 19.54 -21.11 -21.86
C ASN A 494 20.18 -22.25 -22.66
N SER A 495 19.71 -23.49 -22.52
CA SER A 495 20.20 -24.64 -23.30
C SER A 495 19.91 -24.50 -24.80
N ILE A 496 18.73 -23.97 -25.17
CA ILE A 496 18.35 -23.78 -26.57
C ILE A 496 19.22 -22.69 -27.22
N ILE A 497 19.44 -21.58 -26.52
CA ILE A 497 20.31 -20.49 -27.00
C ILE A 497 21.76 -20.97 -27.19
N ALA A 498 22.30 -21.76 -26.26
CA ALA A 498 23.65 -22.32 -26.37
C ALA A 498 23.82 -23.22 -27.61
N ILE A 499 22.85 -24.09 -27.90
CA ILE A 499 22.86 -24.98 -29.08
C ILE A 499 22.75 -24.17 -30.38
N SER A 500 21.94 -23.10 -30.39
CA SER A 500 21.81 -22.21 -31.56
C SER A 500 23.10 -21.45 -31.87
N LEU A 501 23.80 -20.93 -30.85
CA LEU A 501 25.08 -20.23 -31.02
C LEU A 501 26.19 -21.16 -31.50
N TYR A 502 26.26 -22.39 -30.99
CA TYR A 502 27.31 -23.35 -31.39
C TYR A 502 27.21 -23.75 -32.87
N ARG A 503 26.00 -23.78 -33.45
CA ARG A 503 25.79 -24.01 -34.90
C ARG A 503 26.20 -22.83 -35.79
N PHE A 504 26.36 -21.63 -35.25
CA PHE A 504 26.73 -20.42 -36.01
C PHE A 504 28.25 -20.16 -36.03
N ILE A 505 29.05 -21.00 -35.37
CA ILE A 505 30.51 -20.86 -35.23
C ILE A 505 31.28 -21.92 -36.05
N ILE A 506 30.58 -22.90 -36.65
CA ILE A 506 31.16 -24.07 -37.33
C ILE A 506 30.63 -24.20 -38.79
N ASN A 507 30.33 -23.08 -39.46
CA ASN A 507 30.12 -22.96 -40.91
C ASN A 507 30.67 -21.60 -41.41
#